data_AF-A0A7L5YNV5-F1
#
_entry.id   AF-A0A7L5YNV5-F1
#
_cell.length_a   1.000
_cell.length_b   1.000
_cell.length_c   1.000
_cell.angle_alpha   90.00
_cell.angle_beta   90.00
_cell.angle_gamma   90.00
#
_symmetry.space_group_name_H-M   'P 1'
#
loop_
_entity.id
_entity.type
_entity.pdbx_description
1 polymer ?
#
loop_
_entity_poly.entity_id
_entity_poly.type
_entity_poly.pdbx_seq_one_letter_code
_entity_poly.pdbx_strand_id
1 'polypeptide(L)'
;MPDPDKYTIVFYDDGTTTGQADCNTFSGTYSQANGFTISVTPDVMAACDQGSMDQQFLNLLDDVAAGGPDGAGGLMLQTAGGAQKLLFSNGGAAQ
;
A
#
# COMPACT_ATOMS: atom_id res chain seq x y z
N MET A 1 -15.13 0.42 12.60
CA MET A 1 -14.62 -0.02 11.28
C MET A 1 -13.48 0.93 10.95
N PRO A 2 -12.30 0.43 10.55
CA PRO A 2 -11.20 1.29 10.15
C PRO A 2 -11.63 2.20 8.99
N ASP A 3 -11.12 3.43 8.99
CA ASP A 3 -11.41 4.43 7.96
C ASP A 3 -10.51 4.17 6.75
N PRO A 4 -11.07 3.75 5.59
CA PRO A 4 -10.27 3.39 4.42
C PRO A 4 -9.47 4.57 3.86
N ASP A 5 -9.91 5.82 4.07
CA ASP A 5 -9.22 7.00 3.57
C ASP A 5 -7.87 7.26 4.29
N LYS A 6 -7.63 6.57 5.41
CA LYS A 6 -6.36 6.61 6.14
C LYS A 6 -5.35 5.54 5.72
N TYR A 7 -5.64 4.78 4.67
CA TYR A 7 -4.74 3.77 4.12
C TYR A 7 -4.44 4.10 2.67
N THR A 8 -3.30 4.75 2.45
CA THR A 8 -2.91 5.27 1.16
C THR A 8 -1.56 4.74 0.74
N ILE A 9 -1.33 4.73 -0.57
CA ILE A 9 -0.03 4.43 -1.16
C ILE A 9 0.14 5.33 -2.39
N VAL A 10 1.32 5.92 -2.50
CA VAL A 10 1.73 6.81 -3.59
C VAL A 10 2.94 6.18 -4.24
N PHE A 11 2.91 6.05 -5.57
CA PHE A 11 4.02 5.50 -6.37
C PHE A 11 4.68 6.62 -7.16
N TYR A 12 6.00 6.75 -7.03
CA TYR A 12 6.78 7.77 -7.73
C TYR A 12 7.59 7.17 -8.89
N ASP A 13 7.79 7.94 -9.95
CA ASP A 13 8.49 7.48 -11.16
C ASP A 13 9.94 7.02 -10.94
N ASP A 14 10.54 7.36 -9.80
CA ASP A 14 11.89 6.94 -9.40
C ASP A 14 11.94 5.55 -8.74
N GLY A 15 10.79 4.88 -8.59
CA GLY A 15 10.68 3.57 -7.95
C GLY A 15 10.51 3.62 -6.43
N THR A 16 10.29 4.81 -5.86
CA THR A 16 9.96 4.96 -4.43
C THR A 16 8.45 4.95 -4.20
N THR A 17 8.06 4.63 -2.97
CA THR A 17 6.67 4.74 -2.53
C THR A 17 6.59 5.33 -1.13
N THR A 18 5.51 6.07 -0.87
CA THR A 18 5.16 6.57 0.46
C THR A 18 3.67 6.35 0.70
N GLY A 19 3.23 6.50 1.94
CA GLY A 19 1.82 6.47 2.23
C GLY A 19 1.47 6.61 3.69
N GLN A 20 0.18 6.48 3.97
CA GLN A 20 -0.41 6.49 5.30
C GLN A 20 -0.96 5.12 5.67
N ALA A 21 -0.75 4.73 6.92
CA ALA A 21 -1.27 3.52 7.55
C ALA A 21 -1.94 3.93 8.87
N ASP A 22 -3.21 4.33 8.80
CA ASP A 22 -3.97 4.95 9.89
C ASP A 22 -3.25 6.20 10.47
N CYS A 23 -2.72 6.08 11.68
CA CYS A 23 -2.02 7.15 12.36
C CYS A 23 -0.53 7.23 12.00
N ASN A 24 -0.01 6.19 11.33
CA ASN A 24 1.40 6.05 10.96
C ASN A 24 1.62 6.40 9.49
N THR A 25 2.86 6.74 9.14
CA THR A 25 3.31 6.90 7.74
C THR A 25 4.42 5.91 7.45
N PHE A 26 4.61 5.63 6.16
CA PHE A 26 5.68 4.75 5.70
C PHE A 26 6.31 5.28 4.42
N SER A 27 7.54 4.82 4.21
CA SER A 27 8.30 5.01 2.98
C SER A 27 8.84 3.66 2.51
N GLY A 28 9.22 3.57 1.24
CA GLY A 28 9.61 2.30 0.65
C GLY A 28 9.99 2.39 -0.81
N THR A 29 10.10 1.23 -1.43
CA THR A 29 10.36 1.08 -2.86
C THR A 29 9.37 0.11 -3.50
N TYR A 30 9.20 0.25 -4.80
CA TYR A 30 8.47 -0.70 -5.62
C TYR A 30 9.23 -1.00 -6.90
N SER A 31 8.98 -2.18 -7.47
CA SER A 31 9.59 -2.58 -8.74
C SER A 31 8.59 -3.36 -9.58
N GLN A 32 8.69 -3.18 -10.90
CA GLN A 32 7.96 -3.92 -11.93
C GLN A 32 8.87 -4.77 -12.82
N ALA A 33 10.18 -4.70 -12.62
CA ALA A 33 11.16 -5.26 -13.56
C ALA A 33 11.19 -6.80 -13.58
N ASN A 34 10.92 -7.45 -12.44
CA ASN A 34 10.95 -8.90 -12.27
C ASN A 34 9.67 -9.40 -11.59
N GLY A 35 8.53 -8.86 -12.01
CA GLY A 35 7.27 -8.95 -11.26
C GLY A 35 7.04 -7.68 -10.43
N PHE A 36 5.83 -7.56 -9.86
CA PHE A 36 5.46 -6.41 -9.06
C PHE A 36 5.74 -6.69 -7.59
N THR A 37 6.67 -5.96 -7.01
CA THR A 37 7.06 -6.09 -5.59
C THR A 37 6.99 -4.73 -4.93
N ILE A 38 6.61 -4.71 -3.66
CA ILE A 38 6.65 -3.53 -2.79
C ILE A 38 7.47 -3.90 -1.56
N SER A 39 8.24 -2.95 -1.04
CA SER A 39 8.93 -3.08 0.24
C SER A 39 8.79 -1.78 1.00
N VAL A 40 8.16 -1.82 2.17
CA VAL A 40 7.85 -0.63 2.97
C VAL A 40 8.52 -0.69 4.33
N THR A 41 8.75 0.48 4.91
CA THR A 41 9.28 0.65 6.25
C THR A 41 8.48 1.76 6.94
N PRO A 42 7.94 1.52 8.16
CA PRO A 42 7.26 2.56 8.90
C PRO A 42 8.23 3.70 9.25
N ASP A 43 7.85 4.95 8.94
CA ASP A 43 8.61 6.15 9.33
C ASP A 43 8.30 6.56 10.77
N VAL A 44 7.06 6.31 11.19
CA VAL A 44 6.54 6.63 12.53
C VAL A 44 5.90 5.36 13.10
N MET A 45 6.22 5.04 14.35
CA MET A 45 5.55 3.98 15.12
C MET A 45 4.76 4.60 16.27
N ALA A 46 3.74 5.37 15.94
CA ALA A 46 2.77 5.83 16.92
C ALA A 46 1.86 4.66 17.34
N ALA A 47 1.37 4.72 18.57
CA ALA A 47 0.36 3.79 19.05
C ALA A 47 -1.00 4.20 18.45
N CYS A 48 -1.37 3.59 17.33
CA CYS A 48 -2.71 3.78 16.75
C CYS A 48 -3.78 3.15 17.65
N ASP A 49 -5.03 3.55 17.44
CA ASP A 49 -6.16 3.01 18.21
C ASP A 49 -6.31 1.50 18.03
N GLN A 50 -6.95 0.82 18.99
CA GLN A 50 -7.13 -0.64 18.99
C GLN A 50 -7.83 -1.20 17.72
N GLY A 51 -8.50 -0.36 16.95
CA GLY A 51 -9.14 -0.72 15.69
C GLY A 51 -8.27 -0.55 14.44
N SER A 52 -7.02 -0.10 14.60
CA SER A 52 -6.07 0.11 13.51
C SER A 52 -5.70 -1.18 12.81
N MET A 53 -5.60 -1.11 11.48
CA MET A 53 -5.05 -2.13 10.60
C MET A 53 -3.66 -1.74 10.06
N ASP A 54 -2.97 -0.77 10.67
CA ASP A 54 -1.65 -0.28 10.21
C ASP A 54 -0.63 -1.41 10.00
N GLN A 55 -0.42 -2.27 11.00
CA GLN A 55 0.52 -3.39 10.87
C GLN A 55 0.07 -4.41 9.81
N GLN A 56 -1.23 -4.70 9.74
CA GLN A 56 -1.77 -5.61 8.73
C GLN A 56 -1.58 -5.04 7.33
N PHE A 57 -1.83 -3.75 7.13
CA PHE A 57 -1.69 -3.07 5.86
C PHE A 57 -0.23 -3.08 5.38
N LEU A 58 0.72 -2.73 6.26
CA LEU A 58 2.15 -2.76 5.93
C LEU A 58 2.63 -4.18 5.56
N ASN A 59 2.24 -5.19 6.35
CA ASN A 59 2.57 -6.58 6.04
C ASN A 59 1.98 -7.03 4.69
N LEU A 60 0.73 -6.65 4.39
CA LEU A 60 0.11 -6.96 3.11
C LEU A 60 0.84 -6.31 1.94
N LEU A 61 1.37 -5.10 2.11
CA LEU A 61 2.17 -4.41 1.10
C LEU A 61 3.49 -5.16 0.83
N ASP A 62 4.19 -5.61 1.88
CA ASP A 62 5.42 -6.41 1.73
C ASP A 62 5.16 -7.79 1.10
N ASP A 63 3.97 -8.35 1.27
CA ASP A 63 3.56 -9.63 0.68
C ASP A 63 3.04 -9.51 -0.78
N VAL A 64 2.95 -8.30 -1.34
CA VAL A 64 2.47 -8.08 -2.70
C VAL A 64 3.39 -8.74 -3.73
N ALA A 65 2.79 -9.49 -4.64
CA ALA A 65 3.49 -10.16 -5.75
C ALA A 65 2.96 -9.76 -7.13
N ALA A 66 1.81 -9.09 -7.20
CA ALA A 66 1.24 -8.57 -8.43
C ALA A 66 0.39 -7.33 -8.16
N GLY A 67 0.32 -6.42 -9.14
CA GLY A 67 -0.45 -5.19 -9.02
C GLY A 67 -0.73 -4.57 -10.39
N GLY A 68 -1.79 -3.78 -10.48
CA GLY A 68 -2.16 -3.06 -11.69
C GLY A 68 -3.56 -2.45 -11.63
N PRO A 69 -3.98 -1.75 -12.69
CA PRO A 69 -5.31 -1.16 -12.78
C PRO A 69 -6.39 -2.23 -12.57
N ASP A 70 -7.41 -1.91 -11.78
CA ASP A 70 -8.51 -2.84 -11.47
C ASP A 70 -9.58 -2.94 -12.58
N GLY A 71 -9.48 -2.12 -13.62
CA GLY A 71 -10.46 -2.00 -14.70
C GLY A 71 -11.67 -1.12 -14.38
N ALA A 72 -11.81 -0.65 -13.15
CA ALA A 72 -12.84 0.31 -12.68
C ALA A 72 -12.27 1.73 -12.48
N GLY A 73 -10.98 1.93 -12.76
CA GLY A 73 -10.28 3.20 -12.61
C GLY A 73 -9.50 3.33 -11.29
N GLY A 74 -9.45 2.26 -10.50
CA GLY A 74 -8.64 2.12 -9.30
C GLY A 74 -7.39 1.27 -9.53
N LEU A 75 -6.74 0.92 -8.43
CA LEU A 75 -5.58 0.04 -8.37
C LEU A 75 -5.95 -1.20 -7.56
N MET A 76 -5.51 -2.36 -8.06
CA MET A 76 -5.58 -3.62 -7.35
C MET A 76 -4.15 -4.12 -7.08
N LEU A 77 -3.86 -4.42 -5.82
CA LEU A 77 -2.66 -5.16 -5.41
C LEU A 77 -3.07 -6.53 -4.88
N GLN A 78 -2.23 -7.53 -5.08
CA GLN A 78 -2.49 -8.90 -4.63
C GLN A 78 -1.25 -9.56 -4.06
N THR A 79 -1.44 -10.32 -2.98
CA THR A 79 -0.39 -11.13 -2.37
C THR A 79 -0.09 -12.37 -3.22
N ALA A 80 1.04 -13.02 -2.93
CA ALA A 80 1.43 -14.26 -3.61
C ALA A 80 0.29 -15.31 -3.61
N GLY A 81 0.00 -15.90 -4.77
CA GLY A 81 -1.09 -16.86 -4.93
C GLY A 81 -2.51 -16.26 -4.90
N GLY A 82 -2.65 -14.94 -4.79
CA GLY A 82 -3.94 -14.23 -4.85
C GLY A 82 -4.82 -14.40 -3.62
N ALA A 83 -4.24 -14.77 -2.48
CA ALA A 83 -4.97 -15.03 -1.23
C ALA A 83 -5.67 -13.78 -0.69
N GLN A 84 -5.03 -12.62 -0.83
CA GLN A 84 -5.55 -11.32 -0.40
C GLN A 84 -5.42 -10.30 -1.53
N LYS A 85 -6.37 -9.37 -1.54
CA LYS A 85 -6.44 -8.28 -2.52
C LYS A 85 -6.66 -6.97 -1.79
N LEU A 86 -5.84 -5.98 -2.11
CA LEU A 86 -6.01 -4.59 -1.70
C LEU A 86 -6.60 -3.84 -2.89
N LEU A 87 -7.69 -3.12 -2.69
CA LEU A 87 -8.35 -2.31 -3.71
C LEU A 87 -8.27 -0.85 -3.29
N PHE A 88 -7.77 -0.02 -4.19
CA PHE A 88 -7.57 1.40 -3.96
C PHE A 88 -8.35 2.22 -4.98
N SER A 89 -9.01 3.26 -4.50
CA SER A 89 -9.51 4.32 -5.38
C SER A 89 -8.35 5.20 -5.84
N ASN A 90 -8.43 5.73 -7.06
CA ASN A 90 -7.40 6.62 -7.58
C ASN A 90 -7.45 7.98 -6.86
N GLY A 91 -6.40 8.28 -6.09
CA GLY A 91 -6.24 9.54 -5.35
C GLY A 91 -5.65 10.70 -6.15
N GLY A 92 -5.27 10.48 -7.41
CA GLY A 92 -4.57 11.45 -8.26
C GLY A 92 -3.11 11.08 -8.53
N ALA A 93 -2.41 11.93 -9.27
CA ALA A 93 -0.99 11.75 -9.56
C ALA A 93 -0.13 12.04 -8.32
N ALA A 94 0.98 11.33 -8.17
CA ALA A 94 2.02 11.67 -7.21
C ALA A 94 2.50 13.10 -7.46
N GLN A 95 2.64 13.88 -6.38
CA GLN A 95 3.07 15.29 -6.42
C GLN A 95 4.56 15.43 -6.12
#